data_AF-A0A180EZ33-F1
#
_entry.id   AF-A0A180EZ33-F1
#
_cell.length_a   1.000
_cell.length_b   1.000
_cell.length_c   1.000
_cell.angle_alpha   90.00
_cell.angle_beta   90.00
_cell.angle_gamma   90.00
#
_symmetry.space_group_name_H-M   'P 1'
#
loop_
_entity.id
_entity.type
_entity.pdbx_description
1 polymer ?
#
loop_
_entity_poly.entity_id
_entity_poly.type
_entity_poly.pdbx_seq_one_letter_code
_entity_poly.pdbx_strand_id
1 'polypeptide(L)'
;MMENLLKNEFTVHYGLPVSTITDITKNTDELYFEIEDNKDSKNTVLHTTLHSGEARYFNPERLSITIINYELFFKSLSFSFQKNKENCDLILYTSDNQYFILNELTDTQPQYVSDFLSADRNQRRGKRNKAISQLKRTLEVITVVPEIDSFIKQHTTKQCFFFNKQPKECFKKINAVSAFNRVSALSSDGFKMSNTDIESYGFELWEFSGAQTYKLKGELSNRQIIAEQLAQLSIKDLKNLAEILQSNDN
;
A
#
# COMPACT_ATOMS: atom_id res chain seq x y z
N MET A 1 8.20 18.14 -4.84
CA MET A 1 7.93 16.74 -5.24
C MET A 1 8.88 15.83 -4.46
N MET A 2 8.40 14.68 -3.99
CA MET A 2 9.18 13.77 -3.14
C MET A 2 10.50 13.31 -3.76
N GLU A 3 10.55 13.13 -5.09
CA GLU A 3 11.79 12.80 -5.81
C GLU A 3 12.92 13.81 -5.58
N ASN A 4 12.62 15.11 -5.62
CA ASN A 4 13.63 16.15 -5.38
C ASN A 4 14.10 16.15 -3.93
N LEU A 5 13.19 15.88 -2.98
CA LEU A 5 13.56 15.77 -1.57
C LEU A 5 14.52 14.59 -1.34
N LEU A 6 14.32 13.47 -2.04
CA LEU A 6 15.22 12.33 -1.99
C LEU A 6 16.57 12.63 -2.66
N LYS A 7 16.59 13.28 -3.83
CA LYS A 7 17.86 13.54 -4.53
C LYS A 7 18.71 14.61 -3.85
N ASN A 8 18.07 15.61 -3.23
CA ASN A 8 18.73 16.77 -2.65
C ASN A 8 18.76 16.70 -1.12
N GLU A 9 17.64 16.92 -0.45
CA GLU A 9 17.60 17.09 1.00
C GLU A 9 18.05 15.82 1.75
N PHE A 10 17.63 14.65 1.29
CA PHE A 10 18.04 13.38 1.87
C PHE A 10 19.55 13.14 1.71
N THR A 11 20.10 13.39 0.53
CA THR A 11 21.54 13.16 0.30
C THR A 11 22.37 14.15 1.10
N VAL A 12 21.97 15.43 1.15
CA VAL A 12 22.59 16.46 1.99
C VAL A 12 22.54 16.09 3.47
N HIS A 13 21.38 15.70 3.99
CA HIS A 13 21.20 15.33 5.40
C HIS A 13 22.14 14.21 5.84
N TYR A 14 22.35 13.21 4.97
CA TYR A 14 23.22 12.07 5.26
C TYR A 14 24.68 12.23 4.80
N GLY A 15 25.07 13.41 4.31
CA GLY A 15 26.42 13.66 3.79
C GLY A 15 26.77 12.77 2.59
N LEU A 16 25.78 12.43 1.77
CA LEU A 16 25.92 11.62 0.56
C LEU A 16 26.10 12.53 -0.66
N PRO A 17 26.78 12.05 -1.73
CA PRO A 17 26.75 12.74 -3.01
C PRO A 17 25.31 12.88 -3.52
N VAL A 18 25.03 14.00 -4.19
CA VAL A 18 23.75 14.23 -4.85
C VAL A 18 23.46 13.08 -5.82
N SER A 19 22.27 12.50 -5.73
CA SER A 19 21.89 11.36 -6.58
C SER A 19 21.53 11.84 -7.99
N THR A 20 22.15 11.24 -8.99
CA THR A 20 21.92 11.51 -10.42
C THR A 20 21.01 10.47 -11.08
N ILE A 21 20.43 9.53 -10.29
CA ILE A 21 19.55 8.49 -10.81
C ILE A 21 18.35 9.14 -11.53
N THR A 22 17.99 8.64 -12.71
CA THR A 22 16.83 9.11 -13.47
C THR A 22 15.73 8.06 -13.48
N ASP A 23 14.54 8.44 -13.94
CA ASP A 23 13.44 7.53 -14.25
C ASP A 23 12.93 6.68 -13.08
N ILE A 24 13.14 7.14 -11.85
CA ILE A 24 12.62 6.51 -10.64
C ILE A 24 11.14 6.83 -10.39
N THR A 25 10.55 7.71 -11.18
CA THR A 25 9.18 8.22 -10.97
C THR A 25 8.25 7.78 -12.11
N LYS A 26 7.06 7.31 -11.75
CA LYS A 26 5.93 7.08 -12.66
C LYS A 26 4.71 7.86 -12.15
N ASN A 27 3.90 8.39 -13.06
CA ASN A 27 2.65 9.05 -12.72
C ASN A 27 1.49 8.28 -13.36
N THR A 28 0.35 8.26 -12.67
CA THR A 28 -0.89 7.65 -13.18
C THR A 28 -2.10 8.31 -12.52
N ASP A 29 -3.20 8.36 -13.26
CA ASP A 29 -4.54 8.74 -12.79
C ASP A 29 -5.56 7.66 -13.23
N GLU A 30 -5.05 6.47 -13.56
CA GLU A 30 -5.86 5.38 -14.09
C GLU A 30 -6.87 4.90 -13.06
N LEU A 31 -8.09 4.61 -13.53
CA LEU A 31 -9.18 4.10 -12.70
C LEU A 31 -8.76 2.83 -11.93
N TYR A 32 -7.91 2.04 -12.55
CA TYR A 32 -7.34 0.82 -11.99
C TYR A 32 -5.92 0.68 -12.48
N PHE A 33 -5.01 0.33 -11.58
CA PHE A 33 -3.65 -0.01 -11.94
C PHE A 33 -3.07 -1.07 -11.01
N GLU A 34 -2.19 -1.89 -11.56
CA GLU A 34 -1.33 -2.78 -10.81
C GLU A 34 0.13 -2.37 -10.99
N ILE A 35 0.93 -2.61 -9.96
CA ILE A 35 2.36 -2.32 -9.98
C ILE A 35 3.12 -3.64 -9.95
N GLU A 36 4.00 -3.81 -10.94
CA GLU A 36 4.97 -4.89 -10.99
C GLU A 36 6.37 -4.37 -10.69
N ASP A 37 7.09 -5.02 -9.77
CA ASP A 37 8.54 -4.85 -9.64
C ASP A 37 9.25 -5.79 -10.62
N ASN A 38 9.52 -5.28 -11.83
CA ASN A 38 10.15 -6.07 -12.87
C ASN A 38 11.65 -6.24 -12.58
N LYS A 39 11.99 -7.41 -12.03
CA LYS A 39 13.36 -7.75 -11.59
C LYS A 39 14.40 -7.75 -12.71
N ASP A 40 13.98 -7.99 -13.95
CA ASP A 40 14.89 -8.07 -15.10
C ASP A 40 15.31 -6.68 -15.58
N SER A 41 14.37 -5.74 -15.61
CA SER A 41 14.61 -4.35 -16.01
C SER A 41 14.95 -3.41 -14.85
N LYS A 42 14.79 -3.88 -13.60
CA LYS A 42 14.90 -3.09 -12.35
C LYS A 42 14.02 -1.84 -12.35
N ASN A 43 12.94 -1.88 -13.12
CA ASN A 43 12.01 -0.77 -13.30
C ASN A 43 10.63 -1.17 -12.81
N THR A 44 9.93 -0.18 -12.26
CA THR A 44 8.53 -0.32 -11.90
C THR A 44 7.68 -0.26 -13.16
N VAL A 45 6.86 -1.29 -13.38
CA VAL A 45 5.92 -1.37 -14.51
C VAL A 45 4.50 -1.16 -14.00
N LEU A 46 3.74 -0.31 -14.69
CA LEU A 46 2.32 -0.11 -14.43
C LEU A 46 1.49 -0.89 -15.42
N HIS A 47 0.55 -1.67 -14.91
CA HIS A 47 -0.40 -2.43 -15.70
C HIS A 47 -1.79 -1.90 -15.47
N THR A 48 -2.57 -1.70 -16.53
CA THR A 48 -4.01 -1.38 -16.44
C THR A 48 -4.89 -2.63 -16.59
N THR A 49 -4.26 -3.80 -16.77
CA THR A 49 -4.91 -5.10 -16.88
C THR A 49 -4.84 -5.87 -15.55
N LEU A 50 -5.88 -6.64 -15.26
CA LEU A 50 -5.95 -7.45 -14.04
C LEU A 50 -4.91 -8.58 -14.02
N HIS A 51 -4.31 -8.80 -12.84
CA HIS A 51 -3.41 -9.91 -12.47
C HIS A 51 -1.99 -9.92 -13.06
N SER A 52 -1.51 -8.79 -13.57
CA SER A 52 -0.13 -8.62 -14.05
C SER A 52 0.86 -8.26 -12.93
N GLY A 53 0.49 -7.40 -11.98
CA GLY A 53 1.36 -6.88 -10.90
C GLY A 53 1.12 -7.47 -9.51
N GLU A 54 1.98 -7.08 -8.56
CA GLU A 54 1.94 -7.49 -7.16
C GLU A 54 1.02 -6.59 -6.32
N ALA A 55 1.11 -5.28 -6.49
CA ALA A 55 0.21 -4.33 -5.82
C ALA A 55 -0.93 -3.94 -6.74
N ARG A 56 -2.13 -3.79 -6.18
CA ARG A 56 -3.35 -3.47 -6.93
C ARG A 56 -4.08 -2.32 -6.30
N TYR A 57 -4.45 -1.37 -7.14
CA TYR A 57 -5.13 -0.16 -6.74
C TYR A 57 -6.36 0.08 -7.61
N PHE A 58 -7.47 0.40 -6.95
CA PHE A 58 -8.64 0.96 -7.58
C PHE A 58 -8.75 2.44 -7.18
N ASN A 59 -8.70 3.32 -8.17
CA ASN A 59 -8.70 4.77 -8.05
C ASN A 59 -9.97 5.36 -8.69
N PRO A 60 -11.15 5.15 -8.07
CA PRO A 60 -12.45 5.57 -8.60
C PRO A 60 -12.52 7.06 -8.95
N GLU A 61 -11.74 7.88 -8.25
CA GLU A 61 -11.76 9.35 -8.37
C GLU A 61 -10.65 9.88 -9.27
N ARG A 62 -9.86 8.99 -9.90
CA ARG A 62 -8.75 9.37 -10.79
C ARG A 62 -7.80 10.39 -10.13
N LEU A 63 -7.49 10.16 -8.85
CA LEU A 63 -6.49 10.95 -8.14
C LEU A 63 -5.17 10.92 -8.91
N SER A 64 -4.49 12.06 -9.00
CA SER A 64 -3.16 12.16 -9.62
C SER A 64 -2.13 11.55 -8.67
N ILE A 65 -1.63 10.37 -9.04
CA ILE A 65 -0.75 9.54 -8.21
C ILE A 65 0.67 9.60 -8.79
N THR A 66 1.64 9.82 -7.90
CA THR A 66 3.05 9.69 -8.19
C THR A 66 3.61 8.46 -7.46
N ILE A 67 4.30 7.60 -8.19
CA ILE A 67 4.94 6.37 -7.70
C ILE A 67 6.45 6.53 -7.88
N ILE A 68 7.20 6.37 -6.80
CA ILE A 68 8.66 6.45 -6.77
C ILE A 68 9.20 5.05 -6.47
N ASN A 69 10.11 4.57 -7.31
CA ASN A 69 10.93 3.39 -7.04
C ASN A 69 12.00 3.76 -6.01
N TYR A 70 11.64 3.63 -4.74
CA TYR A 70 12.49 3.99 -3.62
C TYR A 70 13.66 3.02 -3.49
N GLU A 71 13.47 1.73 -3.78
CA GLU A 71 14.54 0.75 -3.80
C GLU A 71 15.63 1.11 -4.81
N LEU A 72 15.25 1.53 -6.03
CA LEU A 72 16.21 1.95 -7.05
C LEU A 72 16.98 3.20 -6.62
N PHE A 73 16.31 4.19 -6.03
CA PHE A 73 16.97 5.35 -5.43
C PHE A 73 17.94 4.90 -4.31
N PHE A 74 17.49 4.07 -3.38
CA PHE A 74 18.29 3.62 -2.24
C PHE A 74 19.53 2.84 -2.70
N LYS A 75 19.38 1.97 -3.69
CA LYS A 75 20.47 1.20 -4.33
C LYS A 75 21.46 2.09 -5.10
N SER A 76 21.08 3.32 -5.47
CA SER A 76 21.98 4.29 -6.11
C SER A 76 22.93 4.98 -5.12
N LEU A 77 22.65 4.90 -3.81
CA LEU A 77 23.46 5.55 -2.78
C LEU A 77 24.79 4.83 -2.55
N SER A 78 25.70 5.39 -1.74
CA SER A 78 26.97 4.73 -1.45
C SER A 78 26.78 3.38 -0.73
N PHE A 79 27.62 2.40 -1.04
CA PHE A 79 27.57 1.08 -0.39
C PHE A 79 27.69 1.17 1.14
N SER A 80 28.53 2.10 1.63
CA SER A 80 28.68 2.35 3.07
C SER A 80 27.38 2.79 3.72
N PHE A 81 26.57 3.58 3.03
CA PHE A 81 25.25 3.98 3.52
C PHE A 81 24.26 2.82 3.50
N GLN A 82 24.24 2.03 2.43
CA GLN A 82 23.30 0.91 2.26
C GLN A 82 23.56 -0.25 3.23
N LYS A 83 24.82 -0.45 3.63
CA LYS A 83 25.24 -1.58 4.46
C LYS A 83 24.40 -1.68 5.74
N ASN A 84 23.84 -2.87 5.97
CA ASN A 84 23.00 -3.21 7.13
C ASN A 84 21.71 -2.39 7.26
N LYS A 85 21.24 -1.76 6.18
CA LYS A 85 19.94 -1.11 6.14
C LYS A 85 18.97 -1.91 5.29
N GLU A 86 17.72 -1.81 5.67
CA GLU A 86 16.57 -2.34 4.96
C GLU A 86 15.76 -1.15 4.44
N ASN A 87 15.10 -1.35 3.30
CA ASN A 87 14.24 -0.37 2.67
C ASN A 87 13.05 -1.09 2.04
N CYS A 88 11.94 -0.38 1.92
CA CYS A 88 10.79 -0.81 1.14
C CYS A 88 11.02 -0.58 -0.36
N ASP A 89 10.11 -1.09 -1.17
CA ASP A 89 10.23 -1.05 -2.62
C ASP A 89 9.83 0.31 -3.19
N LEU A 90 8.62 0.76 -2.87
CA LEU A 90 8.01 1.95 -3.50
C LEU A 90 7.48 2.95 -2.48
N ILE A 91 7.45 4.22 -2.90
CA ILE A 91 6.69 5.29 -2.27
C ILE A 91 5.61 5.73 -3.25
N LEU A 92 4.37 5.86 -2.79
CA LEU A 92 3.25 6.35 -3.57
C LEU A 92 2.63 7.54 -2.84
N TYR A 93 2.34 8.62 -3.55
CA TYR A 93 1.59 9.74 -2.97
C TYR A 93 0.64 10.38 -3.98
N THR A 94 -0.40 11.04 -3.50
CA THR A 94 -1.34 11.79 -4.33
C THR A 94 -1.03 13.28 -4.30
N SER A 95 -1.25 13.96 -5.43
CA SER A 95 -0.90 15.38 -5.60
C SER A 95 -1.77 16.33 -4.78
N ASP A 96 -2.93 15.87 -4.31
CA ASP A 96 -3.86 16.59 -3.43
C ASP A 96 -3.52 16.43 -1.94
N ASN A 97 -2.38 15.79 -1.63
CA ASN A 97 -1.95 15.47 -0.27
C ASN A 97 -2.94 14.56 0.48
N GLN A 98 -3.72 13.73 -0.21
CA GLN A 98 -4.59 12.81 0.49
C GLN A 98 -3.83 11.57 1.00
N TYR A 99 -2.99 10.97 0.16
CA TYR A 99 -2.33 9.70 0.47
C TYR A 99 -0.81 9.83 0.43
N PHE A 100 -0.13 9.30 1.44
CA PHE A 100 1.29 8.96 1.40
C PHE A 100 1.46 7.51 1.84
N ILE A 101 1.99 6.67 0.96
CA ILE A 101 1.98 5.21 1.09
C ILE A 101 3.39 4.66 0.86
N LEU A 102 3.89 3.88 1.82
CA LEU A 102 5.07 3.04 1.64
C LEU A 102 4.62 1.63 1.23
N ASN A 103 5.24 1.05 0.21
CA ASN A 103 4.90 -0.27 -0.30
C ASN A 103 6.10 -1.22 -0.24
N GLU A 104 5.87 -2.41 0.32
CA GLU A 104 6.71 -3.59 0.11
C GLU A 104 5.92 -4.59 -0.75
N LEU A 105 6.52 -5.00 -1.87
CA LEU A 105 5.97 -5.94 -2.83
C LEU A 105 6.61 -7.31 -2.66
N THR A 106 5.79 -8.35 -2.71
CA THR A 106 6.26 -9.73 -2.63
C THR A 106 5.38 -10.62 -3.50
N ASP A 107 6.02 -11.61 -4.10
CA ASP A 107 5.37 -12.78 -4.67
C ASP A 107 5.95 -14.02 -4.00
N THR A 108 5.22 -14.61 -3.06
CA THR A 108 5.69 -15.76 -2.31
C THR A 108 4.57 -16.74 -1.96
N GLN A 109 4.94 -18.01 -1.80
CA GLN A 109 3.99 -19.05 -1.40
C GLN A 109 3.55 -18.86 0.06
N PRO A 110 2.30 -19.22 0.41
CA PRO A 110 1.74 -18.97 1.74
C PRO A 110 2.60 -19.46 2.92
N GLN A 111 3.30 -20.59 2.78
CA GLN A 111 4.12 -21.15 3.85
C GLN A 111 5.36 -20.31 4.22
N TYR A 112 5.76 -19.35 3.37
CA TYR A 112 6.91 -18.47 3.62
C TYR A 112 6.49 -17.07 4.11
N VAL A 113 5.19 -16.81 4.22
CA VAL A 113 4.66 -15.51 4.65
C VAL A 113 4.93 -15.29 6.14
N SER A 114 4.56 -16.28 6.96
CA SER A 114 4.88 -16.33 8.39
C SER A 114 6.26 -16.96 8.62
N ASP A 115 6.81 -16.79 9.83
CA ASP A 115 8.04 -17.47 10.23
C ASP A 115 7.89 -18.99 10.06
N PHE A 116 8.94 -19.64 9.57
CA PHE A 116 8.91 -21.05 9.22
C PHE A 116 10.20 -21.75 9.62
N LEU A 117 10.13 -23.07 9.84
CA LEU A 117 11.31 -23.90 10.03
C LEU A 117 11.83 -24.33 8.66
N SER A 118 13.10 -24.05 8.36
CA SER A 118 13.75 -24.57 7.16
C SER A 118 14.13 -26.04 7.31
N ALA A 119 14.54 -26.68 6.21
CA ALA A 119 14.90 -28.10 6.17
C ALA A 119 16.05 -28.48 7.13
N ASP A 120 16.91 -27.51 7.45
CA ASP A 120 18.00 -27.60 8.42
C ASP A 120 17.53 -27.38 9.89
N ARG A 121 16.22 -27.30 10.13
CA ARG A 121 15.56 -27.03 11.43
C ARG A 121 15.86 -25.66 12.05
N ASN A 122 16.41 -24.73 11.27
CA ASN A 122 16.58 -23.36 11.72
C ASN A 122 15.28 -22.56 11.53
N GLN A 123 14.94 -21.72 12.50
CA GLN A 123 13.84 -20.77 12.35
C GLN A 123 14.25 -19.67 11.36
N ARG A 124 13.44 -19.48 10.33
CA ARG A 124 13.63 -18.45 9.31
C ARG A 124 12.53 -17.40 9.47
N ARG A 125 12.96 -16.14 9.38
CA ARG A 125 12.07 -14.98 9.35
C ARG A 125 11.16 -15.06 8.13
N GLY A 126 9.85 -14.96 8.34
CA GLY A 126 8.84 -14.92 7.30
C GLY A 126 8.86 -13.61 6.53
N LYS A 127 8.30 -13.64 5.31
CA LYS A 127 8.24 -12.47 4.43
C LYS A 127 7.47 -11.31 5.03
N ARG A 128 6.39 -11.56 5.78
CA ARG A 128 5.65 -10.52 6.50
C ARG A 128 6.54 -9.77 7.49
N ASN A 129 7.24 -10.50 8.35
CA ASN A 129 8.10 -9.89 9.36
C ASN A 129 9.24 -9.10 8.73
N LYS A 130 9.76 -9.58 7.59
CA LYS A 130 10.77 -8.85 6.80
C LYS A 130 10.19 -7.57 6.18
N ALA A 131 9.01 -7.64 5.58
CA ALA A 131 8.30 -6.50 5.01
C ALA A 131 8.05 -5.39 6.03
N ILE A 132 7.54 -5.76 7.22
CA ILE A 132 7.32 -4.82 8.34
C ILE A 132 8.64 -4.14 8.74
N SER A 133 9.73 -4.90 8.77
CA SER A 133 11.09 -4.37 9.02
C SER A 133 11.49 -3.32 7.99
N GLN A 134 11.31 -3.64 6.70
CA GLN A 134 11.66 -2.79 5.58
C GLN A 134 10.85 -1.49 5.61
N LEU A 135 9.54 -1.59 5.82
CA LEU A 135 8.64 -0.44 5.96
C LEU A 135 9.02 0.45 7.15
N LYS A 136 9.23 -0.14 8.33
CA LYS A 136 9.67 0.58 9.53
C LYS A 136 11.01 1.27 9.31
N ARG A 137 11.99 0.55 8.74
CA ARG A 137 13.34 1.08 8.54
C ARG A 137 13.35 2.20 7.50
N THR A 138 12.50 2.13 6.48
CA THR A 138 12.28 3.26 5.57
C THR A 138 11.75 4.47 6.35
N LEU A 139 10.72 4.32 7.18
CA LEU A 139 10.18 5.43 7.98
C LEU A 139 11.26 6.08 8.85
N GLU A 140 12.02 5.28 9.62
CA GLU A 140 13.13 5.75 10.46
C GLU A 140 14.16 6.56 9.66
N VAL A 141 14.40 6.19 8.41
CA VAL A 141 15.41 6.81 7.55
C VAL A 141 14.89 8.06 6.86
N ILE A 142 13.64 8.09 6.39
CA ILE A 142 13.13 9.24 5.64
C ILE A 142 12.58 10.34 6.54
N THR A 143 12.05 10.01 7.73
CA THR A 143 11.41 10.99 8.63
C THR A 143 12.39 11.79 9.49
N VAL A 144 13.68 11.40 9.54
CA VAL A 144 14.70 12.24 10.20
C VAL A 144 15.14 13.42 9.34
N VAL A 145 14.82 13.40 8.04
CA VAL A 145 15.08 14.51 7.11
C VAL A 145 13.92 15.51 7.24
N PRO A 146 14.13 16.72 7.79
CA PRO A 146 13.04 17.63 8.16
C PRO A 146 12.10 18.01 7.01
N GLU A 147 12.64 18.18 5.80
CA GLU A 147 11.90 18.56 4.60
C GLU A 147 11.01 17.40 4.11
N ILE A 148 11.49 16.15 4.24
CA ILE A 148 10.71 14.96 3.92
C ILE A 148 9.63 14.73 4.97
N ASP A 149 9.95 14.85 6.25
CA ASP A 149 8.97 14.73 7.33
C ASP A 149 7.86 15.79 7.19
N SER A 150 8.23 17.03 6.88
CA SER A 150 7.29 18.11 6.60
C SER A 150 6.39 17.78 5.40
N PHE A 151 6.95 17.22 4.33
CA PHE A 151 6.18 16.77 3.16
C PHE A 151 5.20 15.64 3.52
N ILE A 152 5.65 14.63 4.26
CA ILE A 152 4.81 13.51 4.71
C ILE A 152 3.66 14.01 5.58
N LYS A 153 3.93 14.95 6.50
CA LYS A 153 2.92 15.52 7.42
C LYS A 153 1.79 16.28 6.74
N GLN A 154 1.99 16.75 5.51
CA GLN A 154 0.93 17.38 4.72
C GLN A 154 -0.15 16.38 4.31
N HIS A 155 0.14 15.08 4.32
CA HIS A 155 -0.79 14.06 3.85
C HIS A 155 -1.79 13.62 4.92
N THR A 156 -3.07 13.57 4.58
CA THR A 156 -4.14 13.22 5.54
C THR A 156 -4.14 11.73 5.90
N THR A 157 -3.89 10.87 4.91
CA THR A 157 -3.81 9.41 5.06
C THR A 157 -2.37 8.94 4.84
N LYS A 158 -1.81 8.27 5.86
CA LYS A 158 -0.44 7.74 5.87
C LYS A 158 -0.44 6.25 6.14
N GLN A 159 0.06 5.45 5.20
CA GLN A 159 -0.07 4.00 5.24
C GLN A 159 1.19 3.26 4.82
N CYS A 160 1.40 2.09 5.40
CA CYS A 160 2.45 1.13 5.05
C CYS A 160 1.77 -0.15 4.58
N PHE A 161 2.06 -0.56 3.35
CA PHE A 161 1.42 -1.68 2.69
C PHE A 161 2.42 -2.80 2.45
N PHE A 162 2.04 -4.01 2.87
CA PHE A 162 2.66 -5.25 2.46
C PHE A 162 1.76 -5.94 1.45
N PHE A 163 2.14 -5.89 0.18
CA PHE A 163 1.46 -6.62 -0.89
C PHE A 163 2.13 -7.97 -1.13
N ASN A 164 1.35 -9.04 -1.03
CA ASN A 164 1.77 -10.39 -1.37
C ASN A 164 0.84 -10.97 -2.44
N LYS A 165 1.30 -10.97 -3.70
CA LYS A 165 0.53 -11.47 -4.85
C LYS A 165 0.01 -12.89 -4.63
N GLN A 166 0.82 -13.72 -3.96
CA GLN A 166 0.69 -15.17 -3.82
C GLN A 166 0.53 -15.87 -5.18
N PRO A 167 1.40 -16.84 -5.53
CA PRO A 167 1.24 -17.55 -6.80
C PRO A 167 -0.12 -18.26 -6.81
N LYS A 168 -0.79 -18.27 -7.97
CA LYS A 168 -2.01 -19.07 -8.19
C LYS A 168 -1.69 -20.51 -7.77
N GLU A 169 -2.21 -20.96 -6.64
CA GLU A 169 -1.97 -22.33 -6.22
C GLU A 169 -2.47 -23.29 -7.30
N CYS A 170 -1.57 -24.15 -7.77
CA CYS A 170 -1.97 -25.37 -8.45
C CYS A 170 -2.69 -26.23 -7.40
N PHE A 171 -4.02 -26.18 -7.41
CA PHE A 171 -4.93 -26.75 -6.43
C PHE A 171 -4.50 -28.15 -5.97
N LYS A 172 -3.77 -28.24 -4.85
CA LYS A 172 -3.68 -29.48 -4.08
C LYS A 172 -4.90 -29.53 -3.16
N LYS A 173 -5.61 -30.67 -3.22
CA LYS A 173 -6.89 -30.99 -2.56
C LYS A 173 -7.24 -30.09 -1.37
N ILE A 174 -8.22 -29.21 -1.58
CA ILE A 174 -8.80 -28.36 -0.53
C ILE A 174 -9.41 -29.27 0.55
N ASN A 175 -8.97 -29.11 1.79
CA ASN A 175 -9.62 -29.70 2.97
C ASN A 175 -10.39 -28.63 3.74
N ALA A 176 -11.30 -29.02 4.63
CA ALA A 176 -12.19 -28.09 5.33
C ALA A 176 -11.44 -26.99 6.12
N VAL A 177 -10.25 -27.30 6.64
CA VAL A 177 -9.38 -26.33 7.35
C VAL A 177 -8.81 -25.28 6.38
N SER A 178 -8.35 -25.70 5.20
CA SER A 178 -7.89 -24.78 4.15
C SER A 178 -9.03 -24.00 3.48
N ALA A 179 -10.27 -24.47 3.54
CA ALA A 179 -11.45 -23.70 3.13
C ALA A 179 -11.87 -22.67 4.20
N PHE A 180 -11.85 -23.03 5.49
CA PHE A 180 -12.15 -22.12 6.60
C PHE A 180 -11.09 -21.01 6.74
N ASN A 181 -9.82 -21.33 6.51
CA ASN A 181 -8.76 -20.33 6.46
C ASN A 181 -8.82 -19.40 5.22
N ARG A 182 -9.73 -19.63 4.27
CA ARG A 182 -10.05 -18.66 3.20
C ARG A 182 -11.10 -17.63 3.63
N VAL A 183 -11.68 -17.74 4.82
CA VAL A 183 -12.62 -16.73 5.35
C VAL A 183 -11.90 -15.38 5.57
N SER A 184 -10.59 -15.37 5.81
CA SER A 184 -9.76 -14.14 5.78
C SER A 184 -9.55 -13.57 4.36
N ALA A 185 -9.81 -14.35 3.31
CA ALA A 185 -9.88 -13.87 1.93
C ALA A 185 -11.26 -13.29 1.56
N LEU A 186 -12.21 -13.24 2.49
CA LEU A 186 -13.53 -12.59 2.28
C LEU A 186 -13.49 -11.07 2.46
N SER A 187 -12.43 -10.51 3.06
CA SER A 187 -12.22 -9.06 3.03
C SER A 187 -11.59 -8.69 1.68
N SER A 188 -12.30 -7.92 0.85
CA SER A 188 -11.73 -7.35 -0.38
C SER A 188 -10.70 -6.26 -0.10
N ASP A 189 -10.70 -5.71 1.13
CA ASP A 189 -10.11 -4.40 1.45
C ASP A 189 -8.77 -4.52 2.19
N GLY A 190 -8.12 -5.69 2.12
CA GLY A 190 -6.90 -5.99 2.87
C GLY A 190 -7.15 -6.21 4.36
N PHE A 191 -6.07 -6.39 5.11
CA PHE A 191 -6.08 -6.63 6.55
C PHE A 191 -5.24 -5.56 7.27
N LYS A 192 -5.90 -4.71 8.06
CA LYS A 192 -5.22 -3.75 8.93
C LYS A 192 -4.57 -4.49 10.10
N MET A 193 -3.28 -4.24 10.31
CA MET A 193 -2.49 -4.81 11.38
C MET A 193 -2.12 -3.73 12.38
N SER A 194 -2.08 -4.07 13.67
CA SER A 194 -1.47 -3.17 14.65
C SER A 194 0.05 -3.34 14.65
N ASN A 195 0.76 -2.22 14.66
CA ASN A 195 2.20 -2.17 14.80
C ASN A 195 2.60 -0.85 15.45
N THR A 196 2.91 -0.89 16.75
CA THR A 196 3.17 0.31 17.56
C THR A 196 4.32 1.16 17.02
N ASP A 197 5.33 0.52 16.41
CA ASP A 197 6.48 1.24 15.87
C ASP A 197 6.10 2.05 14.63
N ILE A 198 5.35 1.47 13.69
CA ILE A 198 4.84 2.18 12.50
C ILE A 198 3.80 3.23 12.92
N GLU A 199 2.91 2.89 13.84
CA GLU A 199 1.87 3.78 14.36
C GLU A 199 2.47 5.01 15.06
N SER A 200 3.66 4.89 15.66
CA SER A 200 4.37 6.04 16.28
C SER A 200 4.74 7.14 15.29
N TYR A 201 4.84 6.82 14.00
CA TYR A 201 5.02 7.79 12.91
C TYR A 201 3.70 8.34 12.36
N GLY A 202 2.56 7.90 12.91
CA GLY A 202 1.22 8.24 12.42
C GLY A 202 0.81 7.48 11.16
N PHE A 203 1.39 6.30 10.91
CA PHE A 203 1.08 5.42 9.79
C PHE A 203 0.24 4.23 10.22
N GLU A 204 -0.65 3.77 9.35
CA GLU A 204 -1.33 2.48 9.50
C GLU A 204 -0.60 1.37 8.74
N LEU A 205 -0.53 0.15 9.28
CA LEU A 205 -0.01 -1.02 8.57
C LEU A 205 -1.15 -1.86 7.99
N TRP A 206 -1.04 -2.21 6.70
CA TRP A 206 -1.99 -3.09 6.02
C TRP A 206 -1.28 -4.19 5.25
N GLU A 207 -1.88 -5.38 5.22
CA GLU A 207 -1.47 -6.52 4.41
C GLU A 207 -2.53 -6.82 3.35
N PHE A 208 -2.07 -7.04 2.12
CA PHE A 208 -2.89 -7.47 0.99
C PHE A 208 -2.32 -8.76 0.43
N SER A 209 -3.20 -9.72 0.16
CA SER A 209 -2.86 -11.08 -0.25
C SER A 209 -3.67 -11.51 -1.46
N GLY A 210 -3.09 -12.36 -2.31
CA GLY A 210 -3.81 -12.96 -3.42
C GLY A 210 -4.25 -11.89 -4.42
N ALA A 211 -5.56 -11.79 -4.67
CA ALA A 211 -6.18 -10.83 -5.61
C ALA A 211 -6.74 -9.56 -4.94
N GLN A 212 -6.46 -9.34 -3.65
CA GLN A 212 -6.95 -8.16 -2.93
C GLN A 212 -6.46 -6.86 -3.58
N THR A 213 -7.32 -5.83 -3.55
CA THR A 213 -7.11 -4.55 -4.20
C THR A 213 -7.38 -3.43 -3.21
N TYR A 214 -6.46 -2.46 -3.11
CA TYR A 214 -6.70 -1.30 -2.27
C TYR A 214 -7.55 -0.27 -3.02
N LYS A 215 -8.65 0.16 -2.41
CA LYS A 215 -9.50 1.24 -2.94
C LYS A 215 -9.05 2.58 -2.38
N LEU A 216 -8.42 3.40 -3.23
CA LEU A 216 -8.23 4.81 -2.94
C LEU A 216 -9.61 5.47 -2.91
N LYS A 217 -9.91 6.18 -1.83
CA LYS A 217 -11.14 6.97 -1.70
C LYS A 217 -10.71 8.40 -1.80
N GLY A 218 -11.31 9.24 -2.63
CA GLY A 218 -11.05 10.66 -2.52
C GLY A 218 -11.67 11.21 -1.23
N GLU A 219 -11.28 12.42 -0.85
CA GLU A 219 -12.12 13.17 0.08
C GLU A 219 -13.45 13.43 -0.63
N LEU A 220 -14.53 12.84 -0.12
CA LEU A 220 -15.87 13.16 -0.60
C LEU A 220 -16.01 14.68 -0.57
N SER A 221 -16.19 15.29 -1.73
CA SER A 221 -16.47 16.72 -1.77
C SER A 221 -17.70 16.99 -0.91
N ASN A 222 -17.76 18.13 -0.23
CA ASN A 222 -18.95 18.51 0.56
C ASN A 222 -20.27 18.35 -0.24
N ARG A 223 -20.22 18.51 -1.57
CA ARG A 223 -21.36 18.25 -2.46
C ARG A 223 -21.76 16.76 -2.53
N GLN A 224 -20.79 15.85 -2.60
CA GLN A 224 -21.06 14.40 -2.57
C GLN A 224 -21.56 13.96 -1.19
N ILE A 225 -21.00 14.50 -0.10
CA ILE A 225 -21.49 14.25 1.27
C ILE A 225 -22.96 14.70 1.39
N ILE A 226 -23.27 15.92 0.93
CA ILE A 226 -24.65 16.44 0.93
C ILE A 226 -25.56 15.57 0.03
N ALA A 227 -25.10 15.15 -1.15
CA ALA A 227 -25.87 14.30 -2.04
C ALA A 227 -26.18 12.92 -1.43
N GLU A 228 -25.22 12.29 -0.76
CA GLU A 228 -25.41 11.02 -0.06
C GLU A 228 -26.36 11.17 1.14
N GLN A 229 -26.22 12.25 1.91
CA GLN A 229 -27.13 12.57 3.02
C GLN A 229 -28.56 12.80 2.53
N LEU A 230 -28.75 13.53 1.42
CA LEU A 230 -30.07 13.76 0.80
C LEU A 230 -30.67 12.46 0.25
N ALA A 231 -29.86 11.59 -0.36
CA ALA A 231 -30.33 10.29 -0.85
C ALA A 231 -30.84 9.41 0.29
N GLN A 232 -30.10 9.35 1.42
CA GLN A 232 -30.50 8.60 2.60
C GLN A 232 -31.79 9.13 3.26
N LEU A 233 -31.97 10.45 3.30
CA LEU A 233 -33.22 11.07 3.76
C LEU A 233 -34.41 10.64 2.90
N SER A 234 -34.29 10.67 1.57
CA SER A 234 -35.39 10.27 0.67
C SER A 234 -35.80 8.80 0.84
N ILE A 235 -34.83 7.91 1.09
CA ILE A 235 -35.08 6.48 1.32
C ILE A 235 -35.81 6.29 2.65
N LYS A 236 -35.43 7.04 3.69
CA LYS A 236 -36.10 6.99 4.99
C LYS A 236 -37.56 7.47 4.88
N ASP A 237 -37.79 8.55 4.15
CA ASP A 237 -39.14 9.10 3.95
C ASP A 237 -40.04 8.13 3.17
N LEU A 238 -39.51 7.47 2.14
CA LEU A 238 -40.24 6.42 1.41
C LEU A 238 -40.59 5.20 2.29
N LYS A 239 -39.69 4.80 3.19
CA LYS A 239 -39.97 3.72 4.14
C LYS A 239 -41.06 4.08 5.13
N ASN A 240 -41.01 5.29 5.70
CA ASN A 240 -42.06 5.78 6.60
C ASN A 240 -43.42 5.83 5.89
N LEU A 241 -43.45 6.24 4.62
CA LEU A 241 -44.70 6.28 3.84
C LEU A 241 -45.25 4.86 3.59
N ALA A 242 -44.38 3.90 3.31
CA ALA A 242 -44.78 2.50 3.14
C ALA A 242 -45.33 1.89 4.45
N GLU A 243 -44.75 2.22 5.60
CA GLU A 243 -45.25 1.80 6.92
C GLU A 243 -46.62 2.42 7.25
N ILE A 244 -46.84 3.69 6.88
CA ILE A 244 -48.15 4.34 7.03
C ILE A 244 -49.20 3.69 6.11
N LEU A 245 -48.84 3.33 4.88
CA LEU A 245 -49.77 2.64 3.98
C LEU A 245 -50.12 1.23 4.50
N GLN A 246 -49.14 0.49 5.04
CA GLN A 246 -49.37 -0.85 5.60
C GLN A 246 -50.17 -0.86 6.90
N SER A 247 -50.22 0.26 7.64
CA SER A 247 -50.99 0.39 8.88
C SER A 247 -52.44 0.86 8.67
N ASN A 248 -52.78 1.34 7.47
CA ASN A 248 -54.15 1.76 7.11
C ASN A 248 -54.98 0.66 6.42
N ASP A 249 -54.38 -0.50 6.13
CA ASP A 249 -55.03 -1.67 5.51
C ASP A 249 -55.43 -2.77 6.54
N ASN A 250 -55.44 -2.46 7.85
CA ASN A 250 -55.92 -3.36 8.92
C ASN A 250 -57.16 -2.80 9.64
#